data_AF-A0A0F7RZM8-F1
#
_entry.id   AF-A0A0F7RZM8-F1
#
_cell.length_a   1.000
_cell.length_b   1.000
_cell.length_c   1.000
_cell.angle_alpha   90.00
_cell.angle_beta   90.00
_cell.angle_gamma   90.00
#
_symmetry.space_group_name_H-M   'P 1'
#
loop_
_entity.id
_entity.type
_entity.pdbx_description
1 polymer ?
#
loop_
_entity_poly.entity_id
_entity_poly.type
_entity_poly.pdbx_seq_one_letter_code
_entity_poly.pdbx_strand_id
1 'polypeptide(L)'
;MPPSTFMSWVTRPRIYAYSILSTFAALATVGIAFTERSNFYAAVVFLGRSNGCLLMLLNFLLVIALVAGRILQLLYFGQLRRSEIELVCERSWYSLVSTLLAVSIFRDDFSVSFVILFGTLLFLKIFHWLSAERVASIMQSPSVPRIFHARMISILSTLFVADLILVGFSLQILLVKKIKIGMMVLFTSEFIILTALLCNTVAQYILNCIDMAREEPWEAKSLYV
;
A
#
# COMPACT_ATOMS: atom_id res chain seq x y z
N MET A 1 -19.16 11.79 -28.86
CA MET A 1 -18.50 11.52 -27.57
C MET A 1 -17.01 11.42 -27.83
N PRO A 2 -16.17 12.37 -27.38
CA PRO A 2 -14.73 12.21 -27.54
C PRO A 2 -14.23 11.10 -26.60
N PRO A 3 -13.23 10.30 -27.00
CA PRO A 3 -12.66 9.27 -26.15
C PRO A 3 -12.02 9.93 -24.93
N SER A 4 -12.40 9.47 -23.75
CA SER A 4 -11.93 9.99 -22.47
C SER A 4 -10.41 9.77 -22.29
N THR A 5 -9.63 10.81 -22.57
CA THR A 5 -8.17 10.94 -22.48
C THR A 5 -7.60 10.91 -21.05
N PHE A 6 -8.37 10.48 -20.05
CA PHE A 6 -8.00 10.61 -18.64
C PHE A 6 -7.32 9.36 -18.04
N MET A 7 -7.35 8.21 -18.71
CA MET A 7 -6.55 7.02 -18.32
C MET A 7 -5.07 7.12 -18.73
N SER A 8 -4.60 8.30 -19.13
CA SER A 8 -3.31 8.51 -19.82
C SER A 8 -2.09 8.65 -18.92
N TRP A 9 -2.23 8.72 -17.59
CA TRP A 9 -1.08 8.88 -16.70
C TRP A 9 -0.31 7.55 -16.48
N VAL A 10 -1.04 6.43 -16.40
CA VAL A 10 -0.48 5.08 -16.23
C VAL A 10 -0.11 4.42 -17.56
N THR A 11 -0.69 4.88 -18.68
CA THR A 11 -0.40 4.35 -20.04
C THR A 11 0.65 5.15 -20.80
N ARG A 12 1.55 5.87 -20.11
CA ARG A 12 2.69 6.47 -20.81
C ARG A 12 3.69 5.36 -21.18
N PRO A 13 4.11 5.23 -22.46
CA PRO A 13 5.19 4.32 -22.84
C PRO A 13 6.47 4.54 -22.01
N ARG A 14 6.61 5.73 -21.42
CA ARG A 14 7.68 6.11 -20.49
C ARG A 14 7.73 5.25 -19.22
N ILE A 15 6.59 4.88 -18.62
CA ILE A 15 6.56 4.06 -17.40
C ILE A 15 6.94 2.62 -17.76
N TYR A 16 6.37 2.06 -18.83
CA TYR A 16 6.75 0.74 -19.31
C TYR A 16 8.23 0.67 -19.71
N ALA A 17 8.72 1.67 -20.45
CA ALA A 17 10.14 1.77 -20.80
C ALA A 17 11.02 1.87 -19.55
N TYR A 18 10.61 2.65 -18.55
CA TYR A 18 11.31 2.74 -17.27
C TYR A 18 11.33 1.40 -16.52
N SER A 19 10.21 0.68 -16.45
CA SER A 19 10.14 -0.64 -15.83
C SER A 19 11.03 -1.66 -16.53
N ILE A 20 11.03 -1.67 -17.87
CA ILE A 20 11.89 -2.56 -18.67
C ILE A 20 13.36 -2.22 -18.45
N LEU A 21 13.72 -0.93 -18.53
CA LEU A 21 15.09 -0.47 -18.34
C LEU A 21 15.60 -0.76 -16.92
N SER A 22 14.75 -0.56 -15.91
CA SER A 22 15.05 -0.88 -14.51
C SER A 22 15.26 -2.39 -14.31
N THR A 23 14.41 -3.22 -14.92
CA THR A 23 14.54 -4.69 -14.88
C THR A 23 15.83 -5.14 -15.55
N PHE A 24 16.16 -4.58 -16.71
CA PHE A 24 17.40 -4.89 -17.41
C PHE A 24 18.63 -4.47 -16.61
N ALA A 25 18.61 -3.26 -16.02
CA ALA A 25 19.68 -2.78 -15.17
C ALA A 25 19.90 -3.71 -13.97
N ALA A 26 18.84 -4.13 -13.28
CA ALA A 26 18.94 -5.06 -12.16
C ALA A 26 19.50 -6.43 -12.56
N LEU A 27 19.04 -6.99 -13.69
CA LEU A 27 19.57 -8.25 -14.23
C LEU A 27 21.07 -8.13 -14.59
N ALA A 28 21.47 -7.00 -15.18
CA ALA A 28 22.87 -6.74 -15.50
C ALA A 28 23.74 -6.65 -14.24
N THR A 29 23.29 -5.94 -13.19
CA THR A 29 24.00 -5.86 -11.90
C THR A 29 24.18 -7.23 -11.27
N VAL A 30 23.11 -8.04 -11.26
CA VAL A 30 23.14 -9.40 -10.72
C VAL A 30 24.08 -10.27 -11.55
N GLY A 31 24.02 -10.18 -12.87
CA GLY A 31 24.90 -10.90 -13.80
C GLY A 31 26.37 -10.57 -13.57
N ILE A 32 26.73 -9.29 -13.49
CA ILE A 32 28.11 -8.83 -13.25
C ILE A 32 28.63 -9.40 -11.93
N ALA A 33 27.84 -9.35 -10.86
CA ALA A 33 28.24 -9.87 -9.57
C ALA A 33 28.49 -11.39 -9.56
N PHE A 34 27.68 -12.15 -10.30
CA PHE A 34 27.89 -13.59 -10.48
C PHE A 34 29.09 -13.92 -11.37
N THR A 35 29.43 -13.05 -12.34
CA THR A 35 30.63 -13.24 -13.16
C THR A 35 31.92 -12.87 -12.42
N GLU A 36 31.90 -11.86 -11.56
CA GLU A 36 33.08 -11.47 -10.78
C GLU A 36 33.37 -12.40 -9.59
N ARG A 37 32.35 -13.06 -9.05
CA ARG A 37 32.47 -13.90 -7.85
C ARG A 37 31.92 -15.31 -8.12
N SER A 38 32.79 -16.31 -8.05
CA SER A 38 32.42 -17.72 -8.26
C SER A 38 31.52 -18.31 -7.17
N ASN A 39 31.59 -17.76 -5.95
CA ASN A 39 30.79 -18.23 -4.81
C ASN A 39 29.50 -17.41 -4.66
N PHE A 40 28.35 -18.09 -4.59
CA PHE A 40 27.03 -17.46 -4.39
C PHE A 40 27.01 -16.52 -3.18
N TYR A 41 27.58 -16.95 -2.05
CA TYR A 41 27.65 -16.13 -0.85
C TYR A 41 28.46 -14.84 -1.07
N ALA A 42 29.60 -14.92 -1.75
CA ALA A 42 30.44 -13.76 -2.03
C ALA A 42 29.76 -12.78 -3.00
N ALA A 43 29.01 -13.29 -3.98
CA ALA A 43 28.20 -12.46 -4.87
C ALA A 43 27.12 -11.69 -4.07
N VAL A 44 26.31 -12.38 -3.27
CA VAL A 44 25.24 -11.73 -2.46
C VAL A 44 25.79 -10.68 -1.51
N VAL A 45 26.91 -10.97 -0.83
CA VAL A 45 27.58 -9.99 0.05
C VAL A 45 28.09 -8.78 -0.74
N PHE A 46 28.59 -8.97 -1.95
CA PHE A 46 29.01 -7.88 -2.82
C PHE A 46 27.83 -6.98 -3.23
N LEU A 47 26.69 -7.56 -3.64
CA LEU A 47 25.48 -6.78 -3.93
C LEU A 47 24.99 -5.99 -2.71
N GLY A 48 25.07 -6.60 -1.51
CA GLY A 48 24.63 -5.96 -0.27
C GLY A 48 25.56 -4.87 0.25
N ARG A 49 26.85 -4.89 -0.13
CA ARG A 49 27.87 -3.93 0.33
C ARG A 49 28.08 -2.76 -0.63
N SER A 50 27.77 -2.94 -1.91
CA SER A 50 27.88 -1.89 -2.92
C SER A 50 26.62 -1.01 -2.94
N ASN A 51 26.77 0.26 -2.57
CA ASN A 51 25.66 1.23 -2.57
C ASN A 51 24.98 1.34 -3.95
N GLY A 52 25.75 1.28 -5.05
CA GLY A 52 25.21 1.35 -6.40
C GLY A 52 24.34 0.14 -6.77
N CYS A 53 24.82 -1.07 -6.44
CA CYS A 53 24.06 -2.30 -6.67
C CYS A 53 22.78 -2.32 -5.84
N LEU A 54 22.88 -1.88 -4.59
CA LEU A 54 21.74 -1.79 -3.69
C LEU A 54 20.67 -0.81 -4.19
N LEU A 55 21.05 0.35 -4.72
CA LEU A 55 20.12 1.30 -5.31
C LEU A 55 19.40 0.74 -6.54
N MET A 56 20.12 0.04 -7.43
CA MET A 56 19.51 -0.61 -8.59
C MET A 56 18.51 -1.70 -8.18
N LEU A 57 18.85 -2.51 -7.18
CA LEU A 57 17.93 -3.53 -6.63
C LEU A 57 16.71 -2.91 -5.94
N LEU A 58 16.88 -1.85 -5.16
CA LEU A 58 15.77 -1.14 -4.52
C LEU A 58 14.84 -0.51 -5.55
N ASN A 59 15.38 0.04 -6.64
CA ASN A 59 14.59 0.56 -7.73
C ASN A 59 13.77 -0.55 -8.42
N PHE A 60 14.38 -1.71 -8.66
CA PHE A 60 13.67 -2.86 -9.21
C PHE A 60 12.57 -3.37 -8.27
N LEU A 61 12.83 -3.41 -6.96
CA LEU A 61 11.82 -3.74 -5.95
C LEU A 61 10.63 -2.77 -5.97
N LEU A 62 10.89 -1.47 -6.15
CA LEU A 62 9.85 -0.46 -6.31
C LEU A 62 9.00 -0.73 -7.56
N VAL A 63 9.62 -1.06 -8.69
CA VAL A 63 8.88 -1.43 -9.92
C VAL A 63 8.00 -2.65 -9.68
N ILE A 64 8.52 -3.70 -9.04
CA ILE A 64 7.73 -4.88 -8.69
C ILE A 64 6.55 -4.50 -7.79
N ALA A 65 6.77 -3.66 -6.78
CA ALA A 65 5.71 -3.20 -5.88
C ALA A 65 4.62 -2.43 -6.63
N LEU A 66 4.97 -1.56 -7.59
CA LEU A 66 4.00 -0.84 -8.42
C LEU A 66 3.18 -1.79 -9.31
N VAL A 67 3.82 -2.76 -9.94
CA VAL A 67 3.14 -3.77 -10.77
C VAL A 67 2.22 -4.63 -9.93
N ALA A 68 2.69 -5.12 -8.78
CA ALA A 68 1.87 -5.86 -7.82
C ALA A 68 0.68 -5.03 -7.34
N GLY A 69 0.90 -3.76 -7.00
CA GLY A 69 -0.14 -2.81 -6.64
C GLY A 69 -1.20 -2.67 -7.72
N ARG A 70 -0.79 -2.58 -8.98
CA ARG A 70 -1.73 -2.51 -10.11
C ARG A 70 -2.54 -3.80 -10.25
N ILE A 71 -1.91 -4.96 -10.09
CA ILE A 71 -2.60 -6.27 -10.15
C ILE A 71 -3.64 -6.37 -9.02
N LEU A 72 -3.25 -6.06 -7.79
CA LEU A 72 -4.16 -6.09 -6.63
C LEU A 72 -5.30 -5.08 -6.79
N GLN A 73 -4.99 -3.88 -7.29
CA GLN A 73 -5.99 -2.86 -7.59
C GLN A 73 -7.01 -3.35 -8.63
N LEU A 74 -6.58 -4.01 -9.70
CA LEU A 74 -7.48 -4.60 -10.69
C LEU A 74 -8.29 -5.76 -10.13
N LEU A 75 -7.68 -6.59 -9.28
CA LEU A 75 -8.31 -7.77 -8.68
C LEU A 75 -9.42 -7.38 -7.68
N TYR A 76 -9.14 -6.44 -6.77
CA TYR A 76 -10.08 -6.07 -5.72
C TYR A 76 -11.03 -4.94 -6.13
N PHE A 77 -10.51 -3.88 -6.76
CA PHE A 77 -11.29 -2.65 -7.03
C PHE A 77 -11.79 -2.55 -8.47
N GLY A 78 -11.11 -3.21 -9.42
CA GLY A 78 -11.40 -3.06 -10.84
C GLY A 78 -11.01 -1.66 -11.35
N GLN A 79 -11.94 -1.00 -12.06
CA GLN A 79 -11.74 0.36 -12.56
C GLN A 79 -11.94 1.40 -11.44
N LEU A 80 -10.91 2.22 -11.21
CA LEU A 80 -11.01 3.33 -10.26
C LEU A 80 -11.82 4.48 -10.85
N ARG A 81 -12.62 5.12 -9.98
CA ARG A 81 -13.30 6.39 -10.26
C ARG A 81 -12.31 7.55 -10.21
N ARG A 82 -12.65 8.67 -10.86
CA ARG A 82 -11.79 9.86 -10.86
C ARG A 82 -11.58 10.42 -9.45
N SER A 83 -12.64 10.46 -8.64
CA SER A 83 -12.59 10.90 -7.24
C SER A 83 -11.61 10.07 -6.41
N GLU A 84 -11.55 8.75 -6.63
CA GLU A 84 -10.63 7.86 -5.91
C GLU A 84 -9.16 8.14 -6.28
N ILE A 85 -8.89 8.46 -7.55
CA ILE A 85 -7.54 8.77 -8.02
C ILE A 85 -7.07 10.11 -7.44
N GLU A 86 -7.94 11.12 -7.45
CA GLU A 86 -7.66 12.44 -6.89
C GLU A 86 -7.38 12.35 -5.39
N LEU A 87 -8.23 11.63 -4.64
CA LEU A 87 -8.06 11.39 -3.22
C LEU A 87 -6.71 10.71 -2.90
N VAL A 88 -6.36 9.66 -3.65
CA VAL A 88 -5.09 8.95 -3.45
C VAL A 88 -3.91 9.87 -3.77
N CYS A 89 -3.99 10.67 -4.82
CA CYS A 89 -2.92 11.60 -5.19
C CYS A 89 -2.66 12.64 -4.09
N GLU A 90 -3.72 13.28 -3.60
CA GLU A 90 -3.62 14.27 -2.52
C GLU A 90 -3.07 13.63 -1.24
N ARG A 91 -3.74 12.58 -0.74
CA ARG A 91 -3.34 11.94 0.53
C ARG A 91 -1.96 11.31 0.45
N SER A 92 -1.56 10.76 -0.70
CA SER A 92 -0.23 10.15 -0.86
C SER A 92 0.87 11.17 -0.69
N TRP A 93 0.73 12.38 -1.24
CA TRP A 93 1.75 13.43 -1.07
C TRP A 93 1.85 13.86 0.40
N TYR A 94 0.71 14.11 1.05
CA TYR A 94 0.70 14.47 2.48
C TYR A 94 1.32 13.38 3.36
N SER A 95 0.95 12.12 3.13
CA SER A 95 1.52 11.01 3.92
C SER A 95 3.01 10.79 3.64
N LEU A 96 3.47 11.02 2.41
CA LEU A 96 4.89 10.94 2.08
C LEU A 96 5.66 11.98 2.90
N VAL A 97 5.24 13.23 2.83
CA VAL A 97 5.90 14.33 3.53
C VAL A 97 5.85 14.12 5.05
N SER A 98 4.69 13.73 5.60
CA SER A 98 4.55 13.54 7.06
C SER A 98 5.44 12.42 7.58
N THR A 99 5.51 11.28 6.89
CA THR A 99 6.33 10.17 7.33
C THR A 99 7.82 10.47 7.09
N LEU A 100 8.20 11.17 6.03
CA LEU A 100 9.58 11.63 5.83
C LEU A 100 10.03 12.64 6.91
N LEU A 101 9.15 13.56 7.31
CA LEU A 101 9.41 14.48 8.42
C LEU A 101 9.60 13.71 9.73
N ALA A 102 8.72 12.76 10.04
CA ALA A 102 8.84 11.94 11.24
C ALA A 102 10.17 11.16 11.26
N VAL A 103 10.60 10.63 10.11
CA VAL A 103 11.89 9.95 9.96
C VAL A 103 13.07 10.91 10.15
N SER A 104 12.96 12.15 9.69
CA SER A 104 14.01 13.16 9.92
C SER A 104 14.17 13.53 11.41
N ILE A 105 13.08 13.47 12.18
CA ILE A 105 13.08 13.73 13.63
C ILE A 105 13.73 12.55 14.37
N PHE A 106 13.36 11.32 14.00
CA PHE A 106 14.01 10.11 14.52
C PHE A 106 15.28 9.82 13.72
N ARG A 107 16.34 10.57 14.03
CA ARG A 107 17.69 10.49 13.43
C ARG A 107 18.40 9.15 13.70
N ASP A 108 17.81 8.07 13.23
CA ASP A 108 18.42 6.74 13.16
C ASP A 108 19.08 6.56 11.77
N ASP A 109 20.07 5.66 11.69
CA ASP A 109 20.80 5.39 10.45
C ASP A 109 19.86 4.87 9.35
N PHE A 110 19.86 5.57 8.20
CA PHE A 110 19.07 5.20 7.02
C PHE A 110 19.49 3.80 6.56
N SER A 111 18.55 2.86 6.53
CA SER A 111 18.85 1.47 6.25
C SER A 111 17.95 0.87 5.19
N VAL A 112 18.42 -0.18 4.53
CA VAL A 112 17.68 -0.89 3.48
C VAL A 112 16.34 -1.41 4.01
N SER A 113 16.35 -1.98 5.20
CA SER A 113 15.14 -2.47 5.88
C SER A 113 14.14 -1.34 6.16
N PHE A 114 14.64 -0.14 6.46
CA PHE A 114 13.79 1.04 6.63
C PHE A 114 13.06 1.40 5.32
N VAL A 115 13.77 1.44 4.19
CA VAL A 115 13.17 1.76 2.89
C VAL A 115 12.09 0.74 2.51
N ILE A 116 12.32 -0.55 2.78
CA ILE A 116 11.34 -1.61 2.52
C ILE A 116 10.10 -1.46 3.40
N LEU A 117 10.28 -1.21 4.70
CA LEU A 117 9.17 -0.99 5.64
C LEU A 117 8.37 0.26 5.30
N PHE A 118 9.05 1.35 4.96
CA PHE A 118 8.44 2.59 4.51
C PHE A 118 7.63 2.40 3.23
N GLY A 119 8.20 1.75 2.22
CA GLY A 119 7.48 1.42 0.99
C GLY A 119 6.24 0.57 1.25
N THR A 120 6.35 -0.44 2.11
CA THR A 120 5.23 -1.31 2.51
C THR A 120 4.13 -0.52 3.25
N LEU A 121 4.51 0.38 4.16
CA LEU A 121 3.57 1.24 4.88
C LEU A 121 2.77 2.13 3.92
N LEU A 122 3.43 2.81 3.00
CA LEU A 122 2.78 3.67 2.01
C LEU A 122 1.87 2.87 1.08
N PHE A 123 2.32 1.70 0.66
CA PHE A 123 1.53 0.79 -0.17
C PHE A 123 0.22 0.44 0.52
N LEU A 124 0.26 0.00 1.77
CA LEU A 124 -0.94 -0.32 2.55
C LEU A 124 -1.82 0.89 2.78
N LYS A 125 -1.27 2.07 3.08
CA LYS A 125 -2.03 3.32 3.24
C LYS A 125 -2.92 3.61 2.03
N ILE A 126 -2.40 3.43 0.81
CA ILE A 126 -3.16 3.65 -0.41
C ILE A 126 -4.36 2.70 -0.49
N PHE A 127 -4.17 1.42 -0.21
CA PHE A 127 -5.28 0.44 -0.22
C PHE A 127 -6.32 0.71 0.87
N HIS A 128 -5.90 1.18 2.05
CA HIS A 128 -6.79 1.60 3.13
C HIS A 128 -7.64 2.81 2.75
N TRP A 129 -7.05 3.83 2.12
CA TRP A 129 -7.83 4.98 1.67
C TRP A 129 -8.81 4.59 0.56
N LEU A 130 -8.39 3.73 -0.34
CA LEU A 130 -9.24 3.27 -1.43
C LEU A 130 -10.40 2.40 -0.91
N SER A 131 -10.16 1.53 0.08
CA SER A 131 -11.22 0.73 0.70
C SER A 131 -12.22 1.60 1.48
N ALA A 132 -11.73 2.57 2.26
CA ALA A 132 -12.57 3.51 2.98
C ALA A 132 -13.48 4.33 2.05
N GLU A 133 -12.93 4.85 0.95
CA GLU A 133 -13.71 5.60 -0.04
C GLU A 133 -14.76 4.71 -0.72
N ARG A 134 -14.43 3.45 -1.01
CA ARG A 134 -15.41 2.50 -1.55
C ARG A 134 -16.54 2.22 -0.58
N VAL A 135 -16.24 2.02 0.71
CA VAL A 135 -17.26 1.81 1.74
C VAL A 135 -18.15 3.04 1.88
N ALA A 136 -17.58 4.25 1.88
CA ALA A 136 -18.36 5.50 1.94
C ALA A 136 -19.30 5.66 0.72
N SER A 137 -18.83 5.25 -0.47
CA SER A 137 -19.65 5.35 -1.69
C SER A 137 -20.85 4.40 -1.73
N ILE A 138 -20.91 3.39 -0.86
CA ILE A 138 -22.06 2.49 -0.73
C ILE A 138 -23.30 3.27 -0.30
N MET A 139 -23.15 4.20 0.65
CA MET A 139 -24.26 5.02 1.16
C MET A 139 -24.93 5.86 0.06
N GLN A 140 -24.17 6.22 -0.98
CA GLN A 140 -24.66 7.06 -2.07
C GLN A 140 -25.30 6.26 -3.22
N SER A 141 -25.22 4.93 -3.19
CA SER A 141 -25.62 4.07 -4.31
C SER A 141 -26.89 3.29 -3.98
N PRO A 142 -27.98 3.45 -4.76
CA PRO A 142 -29.29 2.87 -4.41
C PRO A 142 -29.37 1.35 -4.54
N SER A 143 -28.43 0.71 -5.23
CA SER A 143 -28.31 -0.75 -5.26
C SER A 143 -26.87 -1.18 -5.53
N VAL A 144 -26.38 -2.14 -4.75
CA VAL A 144 -25.01 -2.65 -4.84
C VAL A 144 -25.03 -4.13 -5.24
N PRO A 145 -24.29 -4.53 -6.30
CA PRO A 145 -24.29 -5.92 -6.75
C PRO A 145 -23.55 -6.84 -5.76
N ARG A 146 -23.98 -8.11 -5.65
CA ARG A 146 -23.36 -9.10 -4.74
C ARG A 146 -21.85 -9.31 -4.97
N ILE A 147 -21.40 -9.18 -6.22
CA ILE A 147 -19.97 -9.27 -6.59
C ILE A 147 -19.16 -8.17 -5.92
N PHE A 148 -19.73 -6.98 -5.75
CA PHE A 148 -19.08 -5.88 -5.05
C PHE A 148 -18.90 -6.21 -3.57
N HIS A 149 -19.90 -6.79 -2.90
CA HIS A 149 -19.76 -7.23 -1.51
C HIS A 149 -18.66 -8.29 -1.35
N ALA A 150 -18.61 -9.29 -2.24
CA ALA A 150 -17.56 -10.31 -2.21
C ALA A 150 -16.15 -9.69 -2.36
N ARG A 151 -15.98 -8.73 -3.28
CA ARG A 151 -14.72 -8.01 -3.46
C ARG A 151 -14.35 -7.18 -2.24
N MET A 152 -15.31 -6.47 -1.64
CA MET A 152 -15.10 -5.64 -0.46
C MET A 152 -14.71 -6.47 0.77
N ILE A 153 -15.41 -7.58 1.03
CA ILE A 153 -15.06 -8.49 2.13
C ILE A 153 -13.66 -9.07 1.91
N SER A 154 -13.32 -9.44 0.67
CA SER A 154 -12.01 -9.97 0.33
C SER A 154 -10.89 -8.95 0.59
N ILE A 155 -11.00 -7.71 0.11
CA ILE A 155 -9.96 -6.69 0.38
C ILE A 155 -9.86 -6.36 1.86
N LEU A 156 -10.98 -6.16 2.57
CA LEU A 156 -10.97 -5.82 4.00
C LEU A 156 -10.34 -6.94 4.84
N SER A 157 -10.65 -8.20 4.52
CA SER A 157 -10.04 -9.36 5.20
C SER A 157 -8.54 -9.47 4.92
N THR A 158 -8.12 -9.28 3.66
CA THR A 158 -6.70 -9.36 3.29
C THR A 158 -5.87 -8.23 3.92
N LEU A 159 -6.41 -7.02 3.98
CA LEU A 159 -5.78 -5.90 4.69
C LEU A 159 -5.68 -6.18 6.19
N PHE A 160 -6.72 -6.73 6.80
CA PHE A 160 -6.70 -7.03 8.23
C PHE A 160 -5.63 -8.07 8.59
N VAL A 161 -5.52 -9.13 7.80
CA VAL A 161 -4.47 -10.15 7.99
C VAL A 161 -3.08 -9.54 7.79
N ALA A 162 -2.89 -8.73 6.75
CA ALA A 162 -1.61 -8.07 6.48
C ALA A 162 -1.19 -7.13 7.61
N ASP A 163 -2.12 -6.33 8.13
CA ASP A 163 -1.90 -5.41 9.24
C ASP A 163 -1.52 -6.16 10.53
N LEU A 164 -2.24 -7.23 10.88
CA LEU A 164 -1.91 -8.05 12.05
C LEU A 164 -0.51 -8.66 11.95
N ILE A 165 -0.13 -9.15 10.76
CA ILE A 165 1.21 -9.70 10.53
C ILE A 165 2.27 -8.60 10.71
N LEU A 166 2.04 -7.41 10.17
CA LEU A 166 3.01 -6.30 10.24
C LEU A 166 3.14 -5.72 11.64
N VAL A 167 2.03 -5.55 12.36
CA VAL A 167 2.03 -5.13 13.78
C VAL A 167 2.74 -6.19 14.63
N GLY A 168 2.46 -7.48 14.42
CA GLY A 168 3.14 -8.56 15.13
C GLY A 168 4.65 -8.57 14.85
N PHE A 169 5.04 -8.42 13.59
CA PHE A 169 6.44 -8.33 13.17
C PHE A 169 7.14 -7.11 13.78
N SER A 170 6.53 -5.93 13.73
CA SER A 170 7.14 -4.70 14.24
C SER A 170 7.27 -4.74 15.77
N LEU A 171 6.26 -5.25 16.48
CA LEU A 171 6.31 -5.46 17.92
C LEU A 171 7.36 -6.49 18.33
N GLN A 172 7.50 -7.59 17.58
CA GLN A 172 8.54 -8.58 17.86
C GLN A 172 9.94 -7.98 17.75
N ILE A 173 10.20 -7.17 16.71
CA ILE A 173 11.48 -6.48 16.56
C ILE A 173 11.70 -5.47 17.68
N LEU A 174 10.66 -4.69 18.01
CA LEU A 174 10.73 -3.64 19.01
C LEU A 174 10.97 -4.19 20.42
N LEU A 175 10.18 -5.18 20.85
CA LEU A 175 10.18 -5.68 22.23
C LEU A 175 11.26 -6.74 22.47
N VAL A 176 11.46 -7.66 21.52
CA VAL A 176 12.36 -8.81 21.70
C VAL A 176 13.76 -8.48 21.21
N LYS A 177 13.89 -8.02 19.96
CA LYS A 177 15.22 -7.79 19.35
C LYS A 177 15.85 -6.47 19.75
N LYS A 178 15.04 -5.45 20.09
CA LYS A 178 15.49 -4.10 20.50
C LYS A 178 16.47 -3.45 19.51
N ILE A 179 16.28 -3.71 18.21
CA ILE A 179 17.11 -3.16 17.12
C ILE A 179 16.42 -1.90 16.57
N LYS A 180 17.16 -0.79 16.42
CA LYS A 180 16.66 0.48 15.83
C LYS A 180 15.34 0.94 16.45
N ILE A 181 15.36 1.09 17.78
CA ILE A 181 14.18 1.29 18.61
C ILE A 181 13.41 2.55 18.16
N GLY A 182 14.09 3.66 17.88
CA GLY A 182 13.45 4.91 17.47
C GLY A 182 12.56 4.76 16.24
N MET A 183 13.15 4.35 15.11
CA MET A 183 12.42 4.07 13.88
C MET A 183 11.33 3.00 14.05
N MET A 184 11.61 1.91 14.76
CA MET A 184 10.65 0.82 14.92
C MET A 184 9.43 1.23 15.74
N VAL A 185 9.57 2.14 16.71
CA VAL A 185 8.43 2.72 17.44
C VAL A 185 7.51 3.48 16.48
N LEU A 186 8.07 4.34 15.63
CA LEU A 186 7.30 5.12 14.65
C LEU A 186 6.50 4.20 13.73
N PHE A 187 7.14 3.21 13.11
CA PHE A 187 6.42 2.27 12.24
C PHE A 187 5.37 1.47 12.99
N THR A 188 5.68 1.02 14.20
CA THR A 188 4.71 0.28 15.03
C THR A 188 3.49 1.14 15.33
N SER A 189 3.67 2.41 15.69
CA SER A 189 2.53 3.31 15.90
C SER A 189 1.71 3.53 14.63
N GLU A 190 2.36 3.69 13.48
CA GLU A 190 1.66 3.88 12.20
C GLU A 190 0.88 2.63 11.78
N PHE A 191 1.43 1.42 11.97
CA PHE A 191 0.72 0.17 11.69
C PHE A 191 -0.47 -0.05 12.65
N ILE A 192 -0.34 0.31 13.93
CA ILE A 192 -1.46 0.27 14.88
C ILE A 192 -2.56 1.24 14.46
N ILE A 193 -2.20 2.47 14.06
CA ILE A 193 -3.16 3.46 13.56
C ILE A 193 -3.87 2.93 12.31
N LEU A 194 -3.15 2.31 11.38
CA LEU A 194 -3.77 1.69 10.19
C LEU A 194 -4.77 0.61 10.56
N THR A 195 -4.39 -0.28 11.47
CA THR A 195 -5.28 -1.35 11.96
C THR A 195 -6.56 -0.76 12.58
N ALA A 196 -6.42 0.30 13.39
CA ALA A 196 -7.56 0.98 14.00
C ALA A 196 -8.49 1.64 12.96
N LEU A 197 -7.92 2.30 11.94
CA LEU A 197 -8.68 2.86 10.82
C LEU A 197 -9.41 1.77 10.02
N LEU A 198 -8.78 0.62 9.82
CA LEU A 198 -9.40 -0.51 9.14
C LEU A 198 -10.58 -1.06 9.95
N CYS A 199 -10.44 -1.21 11.26
CA CYS A 199 -11.55 -1.62 12.14
C CYS A 199 -12.73 -0.65 12.05
N ASN A 200 -12.46 0.67 11.98
CA ASN A 200 -13.50 1.67 11.77
C ASN A 200 -14.20 1.47 10.41
N THR A 201 -13.43 1.30 9.34
CA THR A 201 -13.96 1.06 7.98
C THR A 201 -14.80 -0.21 7.91
N VAL A 202 -14.37 -1.29 8.59
CA VAL A 202 -15.13 -2.54 8.70
C VAL A 202 -16.44 -2.33 9.46
N ALA A 203 -16.42 -1.58 10.56
CA ALA A 203 -17.63 -1.25 11.31
C ALA A 203 -18.63 -0.45 10.46
N GLN A 204 -18.16 0.57 9.75
CA GLN A 204 -18.97 1.34 8.80
C GLN A 204 -19.56 0.44 7.71
N TYR A 205 -18.76 -0.49 7.17
CA TYR A 205 -19.23 -1.43 6.15
C TYR A 205 -20.34 -2.35 6.69
N ILE A 206 -20.19 -2.88 7.90
CA ILE A 206 -21.21 -3.73 8.55
C ILE A 206 -22.50 -2.93 8.76
N LEU A 207 -22.40 -1.70 9.28
CA LEU A 207 -23.55 -0.82 9.48
C LEU A 207 -24.28 -0.54 8.17
N ASN A 208 -23.54 -0.23 7.09
CA ASN A 208 -24.12 -0.01 5.77
C ASN A 208 -24.84 -1.26 5.24
N CYS A 209 -24.29 -2.45 5.46
CA CYS A 209 -24.95 -3.70 5.06
C CYS A 209 -26.23 -3.96 5.85
N ILE A 210 -26.25 -3.63 7.15
CA ILE A 210 -27.46 -3.74 7.98
C ILE A 210 -28.53 -2.76 7.53
N ASP A 211 -28.14 -1.52 7.22
CA ASP A 211 -29.07 -0.48 6.76
C ASP A 211 -29.71 -0.87 5.42
N MET A 212 -28.90 -1.36 4.47
CA MET A 212 -29.41 -1.86 3.18
C MET A 212 -30.34 -3.08 3.29
N ALA A 213 -30.25 -3.85 4.38
CA ALA A 213 -31.11 -5.00 4.61
C ALA A 213 -32.47 -4.63 5.22
N ARG A 214 -32.64 -3.39 5.69
CA ARG A 214 -33.90 -2.89 6.27
C ARG A 214 -34.75 -2.27 5.17
N GLU A 215 -36.06 -2.55 5.22
CA GLU A 215 -37.03 -2.01 4.25
C GLU A 215 -37.35 -0.53 4.51
N GLU A 216 -37.26 -0.06 5.76
CA GLU A 216 -37.39 1.36 6.09
C GLU A 216 -36.02 2.03 6.28
N PRO A 217 -35.75 3.17 5.59
CA PRO A 217 -34.52 3.92 5.76
C PRO A 217 -34.42 4.49 7.17
N TRP A 218 -33.24 4.42 7.79
CA TRP A 218 -33.03 4.85 9.18
C TRP A 218 -33.44 6.31 9.46
N GLU A 219 -33.34 7.18 8.46
CA GLU A 219 -33.79 8.59 8.53
C GLU A 219 -35.30 8.74 8.76
N ALA A 220 -36.11 7.75 8.37
CA ALA A 220 -37.54 7.76 8.66
C ALA A 220 -37.81 7.66 10.16
N LYS A 221 -36.89 7.06 10.93
CA LYS A 221 -37.07 6.90 12.38
C LYS A 221 -36.98 8.22 13.16
N SER A 222 -36.21 9.18 12.66
CA SER A 222 -36.15 10.54 13.22
C SER A 222 -37.39 11.39 12.92
N LEU A 223 -38.26 10.96 12.00
CA LEU A 223 -39.53 11.63 11.72
C LEU A 223 -40.66 11.22 12.69
N TYR A 224 -40.49 10.14 13.46
CA TYR A 224 -41.49 9.65 14.42
C TYR A 224 -41.27 10.15 15.87
N VAL A 225 -40.23 10.95 16.12
CA VAL A 225 -39.91 11.57 17.41
C VAL A 225 -40.03 13.08 17.28
#